data_AF-A0AAD7SP20-F1
#
_entry.id   AF-A0AAD7SP20-F1
#
_cell.length_a   1.000
_cell.length_b   1.000
_cell.length_c   1.000
_cell.angle_alpha   90.00
_cell.angle_beta   90.00
_cell.angle_gamma   90.00
#
_symmetry.space_group_name_H-M   'P 1'
#
loop_
_entity.id
_entity.type
_entity.pdbx_description
1 polymer ?
#
loop_
_entity_poly.entity_id
_entity_poly.type
_entity_poly.pdbx_seq_one_letter_code
_entity_poly.pdbx_strand_id
1 'polypeptide(L)'
;MDHKLLSTILALLLSLSQAHHLVELGNEDAYGEKQKIENAMKTFNTETCIRFVPRFSQSDYISIENRDGCYSSLGRTGGTQVVSLATYGCVYHGIIQHELNHALGFYHEHTRSDRDQYVRINWQYIPSNTIYNFQKQDTNNLYTPYDYTSVMHYGR
;
A
#
# COMPACT_ATOMS: atom_id res chain seq x y z
N MET A 1 -15.94 -9.49 4.51
CA MET A 1 -15.13 -8.37 4.01
C MET A 1 -14.24 -7.90 5.14
N ASP A 2 -12.94 -7.80 4.91
CA ASP A 2 -12.05 -7.15 5.89
C ASP A 2 -12.42 -5.68 5.94
N HIS A 3 -12.90 -5.21 7.09
CA HIS A 3 -13.42 -3.86 7.25
C HIS A 3 -12.36 -2.78 6.94
N LYS A 4 -11.07 -3.13 6.98
CA LYS A 4 -9.93 -2.21 6.80
C LYS A 4 -9.63 -1.82 5.35
N LEU A 5 -10.15 -2.57 4.37
CA LEU A 5 -9.90 -2.31 2.95
C LEU A 5 -10.98 -1.43 2.30
N LEU A 6 -12.10 -1.18 2.98
CA LEU A 6 -13.28 -0.49 2.44
C LEU A 6 -12.98 0.94 1.95
N SER A 7 -12.16 1.71 2.68
CA SER A 7 -11.74 3.06 2.27
C SER A 7 -11.00 3.03 0.93
N THR A 8 -10.03 2.12 0.79
CA THR A 8 -9.17 2.06 -0.39
C THR A 8 -9.89 1.45 -1.59
N ILE A 9 -10.82 0.51 -1.36
CA ILE A 9 -11.69 -0.05 -2.41
C ILE A 9 -12.56 1.05 -3.03
N LEU A 10 -13.19 1.91 -2.22
CA LEU A 10 -14.06 2.97 -2.73
C LEU A 10 -13.29 3.98 -3.60
N ALA A 11 -12.06 4.31 -3.18
CA ALA A 11 -11.17 5.18 -3.92
C ALA A 11 -10.70 4.54 -5.26
N LEU A 12 -10.34 3.25 -5.24
CA LEU A 12 -9.91 2.50 -6.43
C LEU A 12 -11.03 2.33 -7.47
N LEU A 13 -12.29 2.16 -7.03
CA LEU A 13 -13.45 2.07 -7.92
C LEU A 13 -13.73 3.38 -8.68
N LEU A 14 -13.32 4.52 -8.12
CA LEU A 14 -13.51 5.85 -8.71
C LEU A 14 -12.36 6.27 -9.64
N SER A 15 -11.17 5.66 -9.53
CA SER A 15 -9.95 6.18 -10.17
C SER A 15 -9.38 5.36 -11.33
N LEU A 16 -9.84 4.13 -11.61
CA LEU A 16 -9.16 3.28 -12.61
C LEU A 16 -10.10 2.48 -13.52
N SER A 17 -10.00 2.74 -14.83
CA SER A 17 -10.36 1.80 -15.89
C SER A 17 -9.30 0.70 -15.98
N GLN A 18 -9.64 -0.55 -15.65
CA GLN A 18 -8.84 -1.78 -15.85
C GLN A 18 -7.31 -1.62 -15.72
N ALA A 19 -6.80 -1.54 -14.49
CA ALA A 19 -5.36 -1.55 -14.26
C ALA A 19 -4.86 -2.97 -13.98
N HIS A 20 -4.09 -3.52 -14.92
CA HIS A 20 -3.28 -4.71 -14.69
C HIS A 20 -1.92 -4.28 -14.12
N HIS A 21 -1.60 -4.75 -12.92
CA HIS A 21 -0.31 -4.55 -12.27
C HIS A 21 0.49 -5.84 -12.35
N LEU A 22 1.75 -5.73 -12.69
CA LEU A 22 2.60 -6.87 -13.01
C LEU A 22 3.54 -7.09 -11.83
N VAL A 23 3.59 -8.33 -11.35
CA VAL A 23 4.35 -8.69 -10.15
C VAL A 23 5.31 -9.80 -10.49
N GLU A 24 6.54 -9.63 -10.06
CA GLU A 24 7.55 -10.69 -9.98
C GLU A 24 7.77 -11.01 -8.50
N LEU A 25 7.54 -12.27 -8.12
CA LEU A 25 7.81 -12.75 -6.77
C LEU A 25 9.25 -13.27 -6.74
N GLY A 26 10.05 -12.79 -5.80
CA GLY A 26 11.43 -13.24 -5.62
C GLY A 26 11.54 -14.75 -5.33
N ASN A 27 12.67 -15.34 -5.70
CA ASN A 27 12.94 -16.78 -5.57
C ASN A 27 13.29 -17.24 -4.13
N GLU A 28 13.25 -16.35 -3.13
CA GLU A 28 13.69 -16.65 -1.76
C GLU A 28 12.56 -16.88 -0.75
N ASP A 29 11.31 -16.88 -1.20
CA ASP A 29 10.16 -17.00 -0.30
C ASP A 29 9.95 -18.44 0.14
N ALA A 30 9.95 -18.69 1.46
CA ALA A 30 9.45 -19.96 1.99
C ALA A 30 8.01 -20.14 1.50
N TYR A 31 7.61 -21.36 1.11
CA TYR A 31 6.31 -21.66 0.49
C TYR A 31 5.09 -20.98 1.16
N GLY A 32 5.12 -20.80 2.48
CA GLY A 32 4.07 -20.11 3.24
C GLY A 32 4.02 -18.58 3.10
N GLU A 33 5.13 -17.92 2.79
CA GLU A 33 5.19 -16.46 2.60
C GLU A 33 4.56 -16.06 1.27
N LYS A 34 4.97 -16.76 0.20
CA LYS A 34 4.39 -16.63 -1.13
C LYS A 34 2.86 -16.75 -1.10
N GLN A 35 2.33 -17.76 -0.40
CA GLN A 35 0.89 -17.95 -0.27
C GLN A 35 0.19 -16.76 0.41
N LYS A 36 0.80 -16.16 1.44
CA LYS A 36 0.24 -14.98 2.12
C LYS A 36 0.22 -13.76 1.20
N ILE A 37 1.28 -13.57 0.41
CA ILE A 37 1.38 -12.47 -0.57
C ILE A 37 0.33 -12.63 -1.66
N GLU A 38 0.22 -13.83 -2.25
CA GLU A 38 -0.80 -14.15 -3.25
C GLU A 38 -2.23 -13.97 -2.69
N ASN A 39 -2.48 -14.38 -1.44
CA ASN A 39 -3.77 -14.18 -0.79
C ASN A 39 -4.10 -12.70 -0.58
N ALA A 40 -3.13 -11.86 -0.22
CA ALA A 40 -3.33 -10.42 -0.09
C ALA A 40 -3.63 -9.76 -1.44
N MET A 41 -2.90 -10.14 -2.49
CA MET A 41 -3.15 -9.70 -3.87
C MET A 41 -4.54 -10.13 -4.37
N LYS A 42 -5.00 -11.31 -3.98
CA LYS A 42 -6.33 -11.82 -4.35
C LYS A 42 -7.47 -10.94 -3.82
N THR A 43 -7.31 -10.31 -2.66
CA THR A 43 -8.33 -9.39 -2.12
C THR A 43 -8.56 -8.21 -3.06
N PHE A 44 -7.52 -7.69 -3.71
CA PHE A 44 -7.69 -6.65 -4.74
C PHE A 44 -8.46 -7.15 -5.96
N ASN A 45 -8.24 -8.41 -6.37
CA ASN A 45 -8.97 -9.01 -7.49
C ASN A 45 -10.47 -9.13 -7.19
N THR A 46 -10.83 -9.54 -5.97
CA THR A 46 -12.23 -9.74 -5.58
C THR A 46 -12.98 -8.44 -5.31
N GLU A 47 -12.30 -7.43 -4.79
CA GLU A 47 -12.95 -6.19 -4.31
C GLU A 47 -12.80 -5.01 -5.28
N THR A 48 -11.89 -5.07 -6.24
CA THR A 48 -11.55 -3.93 -7.13
C THR A 48 -11.35 -4.37 -8.59
N CYS A 49 -11.03 -3.44 -9.49
CA CYS A 49 -10.61 -3.75 -10.86
C CYS A 49 -9.11 -4.07 -11.00
N ILE A 50 -8.32 -3.94 -9.92
CA ILE A 50 -6.88 -4.21 -9.92
C ILE A 50 -6.60 -5.69 -10.08
N ARG A 51 -5.69 -6.04 -10.99
CA ARG A 51 -5.22 -7.43 -11.14
C ARG A 51 -3.70 -7.47 -11.05
N PHE A 52 -3.19 -8.15 -10.02
CA PHE A 52 -1.78 -8.53 -9.96
C PHE A 52 -1.57 -9.80 -10.77
N VAL A 53 -0.70 -9.75 -11.78
CA VAL A 53 -0.40 -10.90 -12.63
C VAL A 53 1.11 -11.15 -12.71
N PRO A 54 1.56 -12.40 -12.91
CA PRO A 54 2.97 -12.69 -13.06
C PRO A 54 3.59 -11.90 -14.21
N ARG A 55 4.77 -11.33 -13.97
CA ARG A 55 5.58 -10.68 -15.01
C ARG A 55 6.02 -11.70 -16.07
N PHE A 56 6.06 -11.28 -17.33
CA PHE A 56 6.65 -12.03 -18.43
C PHE A 56 7.79 -11.25 -19.12
N SER A 57 7.49 -10.11 -19.75
CA SER A 57 8.45 -9.33 -20.53
C SER A 57 8.31 -7.82 -20.36
N GLN A 58 7.44 -7.39 -19.45
CA GLN A 58 7.11 -5.98 -19.29
C GLN A 58 8.25 -5.23 -18.60
N SER A 59 8.46 -3.98 -19.05
CA SER A 59 9.50 -3.10 -18.51
C SER A 59 9.16 -2.61 -17.10
N ASP A 60 7.87 -2.33 -16.87
CA ASP A 60 7.37 -1.71 -15.64
C ASP A 60 6.64 -2.75 -14.82
N TYR A 61 7.14 -3.04 -13.64
CA TYR A 61 6.60 -4.09 -12.77
C TYR A 61 7.06 -3.90 -11.32
N ILE A 62 6.30 -4.50 -10.41
CA ILE A 62 6.64 -4.59 -8.99
C ILE A 62 7.50 -5.85 -8.77
N SER A 63 8.69 -5.66 -8.20
CA SER A 63 9.53 -6.72 -7.64
C SER A 63 9.23 -6.84 -6.16
N ILE A 64 8.71 -7.99 -5.72
CA ILE A 64 8.52 -8.27 -4.29
C ILE A 64 9.80 -8.88 -3.74
N GLU A 65 10.42 -8.21 -2.76
CA GLU A 65 11.74 -8.58 -2.25
C GLU A 65 11.81 -8.58 -0.72
N ASN A 66 12.63 -9.47 -0.17
CA ASN A 66 12.95 -9.52 1.25
C ASN A 66 14.11 -8.57 1.59
N ARG A 67 13.82 -7.28 1.77
CA ARG A 67 14.82 -6.28 2.21
C ARG A 67 14.51 -5.82 3.65
N ASP A 68 15.35 -4.92 4.17
CA ASP A 68 15.17 -4.39 5.52
C ASP A 68 13.92 -3.49 5.62
N GLY A 69 12.90 -4.00 6.32
CA GLY A 69 11.63 -3.30 6.57
C GLY A 69 10.54 -3.51 5.52
N CYS A 70 9.42 -2.83 5.75
CA CYS A 70 8.23 -2.84 4.88
C CYS A 70 8.15 -1.47 4.19
N TYR A 71 8.26 -1.45 2.86
CA TYR A 71 8.15 -0.20 2.11
C TYR A 71 7.82 -0.42 0.64
N SER A 72 7.33 0.63 0.01
CA SER A 72 7.09 0.70 -1.42
C SER A 72 7.27 2.14 -1.91
N SER A 73 7.52 2.30 -3.22
CA SER A 73 7.42 3.60 -3.88
C SER A 73 5.95 3.97 -4.11
N LEU A 74 5.67 5.27 -4.15
CA LEU A 74 4.32 5.75 -4.43
C LEU A 74 4.00 5.69 -5.93
N GLY A 75 2.98 4.91 -6.29
CA GLY A 75 2.50 4.79 -7.67
C GLY A 75 3.50 4.08 -8.59
N ARG A 76 3.27 4.20 -9.90
CA ARG A 76 4.14 3.66 -10.94
C ARG A 76 5.32 4.59 -11.19
N THR A 77 6.53 4.14 -10.87
CA THR A 77 7.75 4.94 -11.07
C THR A 77 8.43 4.73 -12.44
N GLY A 78 8.03 3.68 -13.17
CA GLY A 78 8.69 3.23 -14.39
C GLY A 78 9.83 2.24 -14.12
N GLY A 79 10.04 1.27 -15.01
CA GLY A 79 11.01 0.20 -14.82
C GLY A 79 10.67 -0.74 -13.65
N THR A 80 11.69 -1.40 -13.11
CA THR A 80 11.55 -2.22 -11.88
C THR A 80 11.32 -1.31 -10.68
N GLN A 81 10.21 -1.50 -9.96
CA GLN A 81 9.97 -0.88 -8.66
C GLN A 81 9.89 -1.93 -7.56
N VAL A 82 10.54 -1.67 -6.43
CA VAL A 82 10.63 -2.65 -5.34
C VAL A 82 9.52 -2.39 -4.32
N VAL A 83 8.85 -3.46 -3.93
CA VAL A 83 8.04 -3.54 -2.71
C VAL A 83 8.78 -4.47 -1.76
N SER A 84 9.32 -3.91 -0.68
CA SER A 84 10.03 -4.67 0.35
C SER A 84 9.05 -5.26 1.34
N LEU A 85 9.14 -6.56 1.54
CA LEU A 85 8.40 -7.30 2.56
C LEU A 85 9.40 -8.19 3.30
N ALA A 86 10.01 -7.65 4.36
CA ALA A 86 10.86 -8.46 5.23
C ALA A 86 10.10 -9.69 5.74
N THR A 87 10.70 -10.88 5.58
CA THR A 87 10.17 -12.18 6.07
C THR A 87 9.62 -12.05 7.50
N TYR A 88 10.42 -11.42 8.36
CA TYR A 88 10.04 -11.11 9.73
C TYR A 88 9.46 -9.70 9.80
N GLY A 89 8.19 -9.60 10.20
CA GLY A 89 7.55 -8.31 10.49
C GLY A 89 6.66 -7.76 9.37
N CYS A 90 6.89 -8.12 8.10
CA CYS A 90 6.10 -7.54 6.98
C CYS A 90 5.14 -8.51 6.31
N VAL A 91 5.37 -9.82 6.39
CA VAL A 91 4.53 -10.83 5.70
C VAL A 91 3.24 -11.14 6.48
N TYR A 92 2.43 -10.10 6.65
CA TYR A 92 1.09 -10.12 7.23
C TYR A 92 0.09 -9.51 6.25
N HIS A 93 -1.11 -10.09 6.14
CA HIS A 93 -2.09 -9.73 5.11
C HIS A 93 -2.31 -8.21 4.95
N GLY A 94 -2.54 -7.50 6.06
CA GLY A 94 -2.76 -6.06 6.03
C GLY A 94 -1.51 -5.23 5.67
N ILE A 95 -0.31 -5.66 6.07
CA ILE A 95 0.93 -4.95 5.72
C ILE A 95 1.23 -5.14 4.23
N ILE A 96 1.02 -6.35 3.70
CA ILE A 96 1.18 -6.60 2.26
C ILE A 96 0.21 -5.71 1.46
N GLN A 97 -1.06 -5.59 1.89
CA GLN A 97 -2.01 -4.68 1.28
C GLN A 97 -1.59 -3.21 1.40
N HIS A 98 -1.03 -2.81 2.54
CA HIS A 98 -0.52 -1.46 2.75
C HIS A 98 0.57 -1.10 1.73
N GLU A 99 1.59 -1.94 1.58
CA GLU A 99 2.69 -1.67 0.64
C GLU A 99 2.26 -1.74 -0.82
N LEU A 100 1.32 -2.63 -1.16
CA LEU A 100 0.73 -2.67 -2.49
C LEU A 100 -0.11 -1.42 -2.77
N ASN A 101 -0.82 -0.86 -1.78
CA ASN A 101 -1.55 0.39 -1.93
C ASN A 101 -0.63 1.60 -2.15
N HIS A 102 0.53 1.65 -1.49
CA HIS A 102 1.58 2.62 -1.84
C HIS A 102 1.97 2.49 -3.32
N ALA A 103 2.22 1.26 -3.81
CA ALA A 103 2.55 1.03 -5.23
C ALA A 103 1.41 1.42 -6.19
N LEU A 104 0.15 1.44 -5.71
CA LEU A 104 -1.01 1.93 -6.46
C LEU A 104 -1.18 3.45 -6.39
N GLY A 105 -0.42 4.14 -5.55
CA GLY A 105 -0.39 5.61 -5.46
C GLY A 105 -1.12 6.20 -4.25
N PHE A 106 -1.47 5.40 -3.25
CA PHE A 106 -2.13 5.89 -2.05
C PHE A 106 -1.12 6.35 -1.01
N TYR A 107 -1.25 7.59 -0.56
CA TYR A 107 -0.55 8.08 0.62
C TYR A 107 -1.12 7.48 1.91
N HIS A 108 -0.40 7.66 3.02
CA HIS A 108 -0.94 7.37 4.34
C HIS A 108 -2.18 8.22 4.65
N GLU A 109 -3.16 7.64 5.32
CA GLU A 109 -4.42 8.32 5.65
C GLU A 109 -4.15 9.55 6.55
N HIS A 110 -3.26 9.43 7.53
CA HIS A 110 -2.92 10.50 8.48
C HIS A 110 -2.12 11.66 7.87
N THR A 111 -1.75 11.54 6.59
CA THR A 111 -1.07 12.61 5.84
C THR A 111 -1.99 13.29 4.82
N ARG A 112 -3.27 12.94 4.74
CA ARG A 112 -4.24 13.63 3.87
C ARG A 112 -4.24 15.15 4.07
N SER A 113 -4.56 15.88 3.00
CA SER A 113 -4.68 17.35 3.00
C SER A 113 -5.69 17.88 4.03
N ASP A 114 -6.75 17.11 4.30
CA ASP A 114 -7.84 17.40 5.25
C ASP A 114 -7.64 16.79 6.65
N ARG A 115 -6.54 16.09 6.92
CA ARG A 115 -6.37 15.27 8.14
C ARG A 115 -6.53 16.05 9.45
N ASP A 116 -6.21 17.35 9.47
CA ASP A 116 -6.29 18.19 10.68
C ASP A 116 -7.74 18.39 11.18
N GLN A 117 -8.74 18.03 10.37
CA GLN A 117 -10.16 17.99 10.78
C GLN A 117 -10.50 16.73 11.60
N TYR A 118 -9.63 15.73 11.60
CA TYR A 118 -9.89 14.38 12.11
C TYR A 118 -8.89 13.98 13.20
N VAL A 119 -7.60 14.22 12.97
CA VAL A 119 -6.53 13.85 13.90
C VAL A 119 -5.67 15.05 14.29
N ARG A 120 -5.18 15.02 15.53
CA ARG A 120 -4.15 15.94 16.01
C ARG A 120 -2.82 15.21 16.08
N ILE A 121 -1.81 15.76 15.40
CA ILE A 121 -0.42 15.29 15.56
C ILE A 121 0.19 15.97 16.77
N ASN A 122 0.59 15.18 17.77
CA ASN A 122 1.28 15.67 18.95
C ASN A 122 2.79 15.73 18.65
N TRP A 123 3.21 16.74 17.89
CA TRP A 123 4.57 16.90 17.35
C TRP A 123 5.68 16.78 18.41
N GLN A 124 5.43 17.19 19.65
CA GLN A 124 6.40 17.13 20.74
C GLN A 124 6.83 15.71 21.13
N TYR A 125 6.08 14.69 20.74
CA TYR A 125 6.40 13.27 21.01
C TYR A 125 7.00 12.56 19.80
N ILE A 126 7.25 13.27 18.70
CA ILE A 126 7.78 12.68 17.46
C ILE A 126 9.29 12.95 17.39
N PRO A 127 10.12 11.90 17.26
CA PRO A 127 11.56 12.06 17.04
C PRO A 127 11.85 12.93 15.81
N SER A 128 12.83 13.83 15.90
CA SER A 128 13.13 14.79 14.84
C SER A 128 13.45 14.14 13.49
N ASN A 129 14.07 12.96 13.52
CA ASN A 129 14.42 12.18 12.34
C ASN A 129 13.23 11.45 11.68
N THR A 130 12.02 11.51 12.24
CA THR A 130 10.81 10.88 11.67
C THR A 130 9.64 11.86 11.52
N ILE A 131 9.82 13.14 11.84
CA ILE A 131 8.78 14.18 11.69
C ILE A 131 8.19 14.22 10.28
N TYR A 132 9.00 13.98 9.26
CA TYR A 132 8.56 14.03 7.85
C TYR A 132 7.45 13.00 7.56
N ASN A 133 7.37 11.89 8.28
CA ASN A 133 6.33 10.86 8.11
C ASN A 133 4.91 11.34 8.48
N PHE A 134 4.80 12.47 9.18
CA PHE A 134 3.54 13.05 9.64
C PHE A 134 3.18 14.35 8.91
N GLN A 135 4.02 14.79 7.98
CA GLN A 135 3.74 15.96 7.14
C GLN A 135 2.57 15.67 6.21
N LYS A 136 1.70 16.67 6.05
CA LYS A 136 0.57 16.57 5.12
C LYS A 136 1.08 16.52 3.68
N GLN A 137 0.34 15.78 2.86
CA GLN A 137 0.51 15.68 1.43
C GLN A 137 -0.65 16.41 0.75
N ASP A 138 -0.41 16.94 -0.45
CA ASP A 138 -1.47 17.51 -1.29
C ASP A 138 -2.23 16.37 -1.97
N THR A 139 -3.19 15.79 -1.26
CA THR A 139 -3.90 14.58 -1.68
C THR A 139 -5.15 14.90 -2.49
N ASN A 140 -5.31 14.21 -3.62
CA ASN A 140 -6.63 14.02 -4.22
C ASN A 140 -7.37 12.94 -3.44
N ASN A 141 -8.35 13.35 -2.65
CA ASN A 141 -9.10 12.44 -1.78
C ASN A 141 -10.18 11.64 -2.52
N LEU A 142 -10.32 11.79 -3.84
CA LEU A 142 -11.26 11.03 -4.68
C LEU A 142 -12.71 11.04 -4.14
N TYR A 143 -13.10 12.15 -3.51
CA TYR A 143 -14.40 12.34 -2.85
C TYR A 143 -14.71 11.34 -1.72
N THR A 144 -13.69 10.67 -1.16
CA THR A 144 -13.86 9.77 -0.01
C THR A 144 -13.65 10.51 1.32
N PRO A 145 -14.43 10.18 2.37
CA PRO A 145 -14.20 10.71 3.70
C PRO A 145 -12.91 10.14 4.30
N TYR A 146 -12.36 10.82 5.31
CA TYR A 146 -11.26 10.30 6.11
C TYR A 146 -11.67 9.01 6.85
N ASP A 147 -10.84 7.98 6.80
CA ASP A 147 -11.13 6.68 7.41
C ASP A 147 -10.07 6.23 8.45
N TYR A 148 -10.43 6.30 9.73
CA TYR A 148 -9.58 5.81 10.83
C TYR A 148 -9.27 4.31 10.78
N THR A 149 -10.07 3.53 10.05
CA THR A 149 -9.90 2.08 9.91
C THR A 149 -9.13 1.68 8.65
N SER A 150 -8.79 2.66 7.81
CA SER A 150 -8.01 2.48 6.59
C SER A 150 -6.72 1.70 6.86
N VAL A 151 -6.43 0.71 6.01
CA VAL A 151 -5.14 0.00 6.04
C VAL A 151 -3.96 0.96 5.87
N MET A 152 -4.18 2.15 5.31
CA MET A 152 -3.18 3.21 5.13
C MET A 152 -3.03 4.14 6.34
N HIS A 153 -3.81 3.95 7.41
CA HIS A 153 -3.71 4.76 8.62
C HIS A 153 -2.72 4.15 9.60
N TYR A 154 -1.76 4.94 10.10
CA TYR A 154 -0.87 4.49 11.17
C TYR A 154 -1.62 4.18 12.46
N GLY A 155 -1.04 3.31 13.29
CA GLY A 155 -1.54 3.04 14.64
C GLY A 155 -1.54 4.30 15.52
N ARG A 156 -2.19 4.19 16.68
CA ARG A 156 -2.22 5.23 17.72
C ARG A 156 -1.13 5.02 18.75
#